data_AF-A0A3B9A748-F1
#
_entry.id   AF-A0A3B9A748-F1
#
_cell.length_a   1.000
_cell.length_b   1.000
_cell.length_c   1.000
_cell.angle_alpha   90.00
_cell.angle_beta   90.00
_cell.angle_gamma   90.00
#
_symmetry.space_group_name_H-M   'P 1'
#
loop_
_entity.id
_entity.type
_entity.pdbx_description
1 polymer ?
#
loop_
_entity_poly.entity_id
_entity_poly.type
_entity_poly.pdbx_seq_one_letter_code
_entity_poly.pdbx_strand_id
1 'polypeptide(L)'
;GKDSYVRGEANEVAAQEADILVLTVPYAAHAEMCERMKPFAQGKIVIDVTVPLVPPKVTRVQMPPEGSATQQAQKIMGEGVQVVAAFQNISYEHLLNDEEVECDVLVCGGNKEAREVVLQLVGDAGLVGWNAGPVENAVVVEGLTSILIGLNKQYGVPSSGIRITGIPRKS
;
A
#
# COMPACT_ATOMS: atom_id res chain seq x y z
N GLY A 1 3.89 18.66 -12.86
CA GLY A 1 3.33 19.96 -13.28
C GLY A 1 2.31 20.39 -12.25
N LYS A 2 2.34 21.66 -11.81
CA LYS A 2 2.08 22.19 -10.45
C LYS A 2 3.33 22.11 -9.57
N ASP A 3 3.62 23.21 -8.88
CA ASP A 3 4.76 23.39 -7.97
C ASP A 3 4.71 22.34 -6.86
N SER A 4 5.34 21.19 -7.10
CA SER A 4 5.52 20.14 -6.11
C SER A 4 6.78 20.47 -5.31
N TYR A 5 6.60 20.89 -4.07
CA TYR A 5 7.71 21.15 -3.16
C TYR A 5 8.03 19.87 -2.38
N VAL A 6 9.26 19.38 -2.51
CA VAL A 6 9.76 18.23 -1.75
C VAL A 6 10.71 18.75 -0.67
N ARG A 7 10.41 18.41 0.59
CA ARG A 7 11.29 18.66 1.73
C ARG A 7 11.47 17.40 2.57
N GLY A 8 12.62 17.30 3.23
CA GLY A 8 12.86 16.29 4.25
C GLY A 8 12.57 16.86 5.64
N GLU A 9 11.98 16.05 6.51
CA GLU A 9 11.68 16.37 7.90
C GLU A 9 11.85 15.10 8.76
N ALA A 10 11.78 15.24 10.08
CA ALA A 10 11.59 14.09 10.96
C ALA A 10 10.19 13.48 10.73
N ASN A 11 10.06 12.15 10.88
CA ASN A 11 8.81 11.44 10.59
C ASN A 11 7.62 12.02 11.39
N GLU A 12 7.83 12.36 12.65
CA GLU A 12 6.81 12.92 13.54
C GLU A 12 6.32 14.29 13.05
N VAL A 13 7.25 15.14 12.59
CA VAL A 13 6.95 16.48 12.08
C VAL A 13 6.20 16.37 10.77
N ALA A 14 6.70 15.56 9.83
CA ALA A 14 6.02 15.29 8.57
C ALA A 14 4.62 14.71 8.81
N ALA A 15 4.49 13.77 9.75
CA ALA A 15 3.22 13.15 10.06
C ALA A 15 2.22 14.12 10.69
N GLN A 16 2.70 15.11 11.46
CA GLN A 16 1.83 16.12 12.05
C GLN A 16 1.24 17.06 10.99
N GLU A 17 2.04 17.48 10.01
CA GLU A 17 1.65 18.43 8.96
C GLU A 17 0.87 17.81 7.80
N ALA A 18 1.03 16.51 7.55
CA ALA A 18 0.42 15.85 6.39
C ALA A 18 -1.07 15.53 6.60
N ASP A 19 -1.85 15.58 5.53
CA ASP A 19 -3.25 15.12 5.51
C ASP A 19 -3.35 13.60 5.32
N ILE A 20 -2.39 13.02 4.59
CA ILE A 20 -2.31 11.60 4.25
C ILE A 20 -0.89 11.12 4.55
N LEU A 21 -0.79 10.00 5.26
CA LEU A 21 0.48 9.36 5.60
C LEU A 21 0.66 8.13 4.72
N VAL A 22 1.87 7.90 4.21
CA VAL A 22 2.21 6.67 3.48
C VAL A 22 3.28 5.94 4.27
N LEU A 23 2.97 4.72 4.70
CA LEU A 23 3.87 3.88 5.47
C LEU A 23 4.70 3.00 4.53
N THR A 24 5.99 3.32 4.42
CA THR A 24 6.94 2.71 3.47
C THR A 24 8.12 2.06 4.19
N VAL A 25 7.84 1.30 5.25
CA VAL A 25 8.88 0.64 6.07
C VAL A 25 8.92 -0.87 5.81
N PRO A 26 10.07 -1.53 6.03
CA PRO A 26 10.12 -2.99 6.05
C PRO A 26 9.20 -3.54 7.16
N TYR A 27 8.62 -4.72 6.93
CA TYR A 27 7.70 -5.35 7.88
C TYR A 27 8.28 -5.51 9.30
N ALA A 28 9.60 -5.74 9.42
CA ALA A 28 10.27 -5.85 10.71
C ALA A 28 10.19 -4.57 11.58
N ALA A 29 10.05 -3.39 10.97
CA ALA A 29 9.92 -2.10 11.64
C ALA A 29 8.47 -1.58 11.67
N HIS A 30 7.53 -2.32 11.06
CA HIS A 30 6.16 -1.89 10.83
C HIS A 30 5.41 -1.56 12.13
N ALA A 31 5.35 -2.51 13.06
CA ALA A 31 4.61 -2.32 14.30
C ALA A 31 5.18 -1.16 15.16
N GLU A 32 6.51 -1.04 15.24
CA GLU A 32 7.15 0.06 15.97
C GLU A 32 6.83 1.42 15.33
N MET A 33 6.88 1.50 13.99
CA MET A 33 6.52 2.74 13.29
C MET A 33 5.04 3.08 13.50
N CYS A 34 4.15 2.09 13.46
CA CYS A 34 2.73 2.30 13.73
C CYS A 34 2.48 2.85 15.14
N GLU A 35 3.12 2.28 16.17
CA GLU A 35 3.03 2.79 17.55
C GLU A 35 3.55 4.22 17.66
N ARG A 36 4.70 4.50 17.02
CA ARG A 36 5.32 5.83 17.04
C ARG A 36 4.47 6.89 16.35
N MET A 37 3.84 6.54 15.22
CA MET A 37 3.04 7.47 14.42
C MET A 37 1.60 7.61 14.90
N LYS A 38 1.09 6.68 15.72
CA LYS A 38 -0.29 6.66 16.23
C LYS A 38 -0.80 8.02 16.76
N PRO A 39 -0.04 8.80 17.57
CA PRO A 39 -0.52 10.10 18.06
C PRO A 39 -0.74 11.14 16.96
N PHE A 40 -0.01 11.03 15.85
CA PHE A 40 -0.03 11.98 14.73
C PHE A 40 -0.97 11.57 13.60
N ALA A 41 -1.40 10.30 13.60
CA ALA A 41 -2.26 9.70 12.57
C ALA A 41 -3.77 9.83 12.84
N GLN A 42 -4.18 10.26 14.04
CA GLN A 42 -5.59 10.35 14.41
C GLN A 42 -6.35 11.32 13.50
N GLY A 43 -7.50 10.86 12.98
CA GLY A 43 -8.32 11.60 12.02
C GLY A 43 -7.81 11.59 10.58
N LYS A 44 -6.70 10.88 10.30
CA LYS A 44 -6.03 10.88 8.99
C LYS A 44 -6.21 9.56 8.26
N ILE A 45 -5.88 9.60 6.97
CA ILE A 45 -5.70 8.40 6.13
C ILE A 45 -4.25 7.96 6.25
N VAL A 46 -4.05 6.68 6.52
CA VAL A 46 -2.73 6.03 6.47
C VAL A 46 -2.77 4.99 5.37
N ILE A 47 -1.99 5.19 4.32
CA ILE A 47 -1.78 4.22 3.26
C ILE A 47 -0.66 3.28 3.68
N ASP A 48 -0.98 2.02 3.92
CA ASP A 48 -0.01 0.98 4.26
C ASP A 48 0.40 0.22 3.00
N VAL A 49 1.68 0.36 2.63
CA VAL A 49 2.29 -0.31 1.47
C VAL A 49 3.10 -1.55 1.92
N THR A 50 3.08 -1.86 3.22
CA THR A 50 3.90 -2.91 3.81
C THR A 50 3.42 -4.29 3.40
N VAL A 51 4.36 -5.15 3.01
CA VAL A 51 4.13 -6.57 2.79
C VAL A 51 4.91 -7.38 3.82
N PRO A 52 4.29 -8.35 4.52
CA PRO A 52 4.91 -9.22 5.50
C PRO A 52 5.87 -10.27 4.88
N LEU A 53 6.88 -9.81 4.14
CA LEU A 53 7.92 -10.66 3.57
C LEU A 53 8.91 -11.08 4.66
N VAL A 54 9.12 -12.40 4.80
CA VAL A 54 10.10 -12.96 5.73
C VAL A 54 11.19 -13.70 4.95
N PRO A 55 12.37 -13.08 4.76
CA PRO A 55 13.53 -13.74 4.18
C PRO A 55 13.94 -14.99 4.97
N PRO A 56 14.42 -16.06 4.31
CA PRO A 56 14.66 -16.18 2.86
C PRO A 56 13.42 -16.62 2.05
N LYS A 57 12.26 -16.84 2.69
CA LYS A 57 11.08 -17.46 2.08
C LYS A 57 10.09 -16.43 1.51
N VAL A 58 10.59 -15.47 0.74
CA VAL A 58 9.79 -14.34 0.20
C VAL A 58 8.77 -14.73 -0.88
N THR A 59 8.86 -15.95 -1.43
CA THR A 59 7.86 -16.49 -2.39
C THR A 59 6.76 -17.30 -1.68
N ARG A 60 6.62 -17.16 -0.36
CA ARG A 60 5.59 -17.82 0.44
C ARG A 60 4.86 -16.76 1.25
N VAL A 61 3.55 -16.70 1.03
CA VAL A 61 2.67 -15.81 1.80
C VAL A 61 2.82 -16.12 3.29
N GLN A 62 3.07 -15.07 4.06
CA GLN A 62 3.13 -15.09 5.51
C GLN A 62 2.34 -13.88 6.00
N MET A 63 1.62 -14.02 7.10
CA MET A 63 0.77 -12.95 7.62
C MET A 63 0.93 -12.85 9.13
N PRO A 64 0.77 -11.66 9.73
CA PRO A 64 0.65 -11.53 11.17
C PRO A 64 -0.58 -12.28 11.71
N PRO A 65 -0.63 -12.53 13.03
CA PRO A 65 -1.83 -13.05 13.69
C PRO A 65 -3.09 -12.21 13.47
N GLU A 66 -2.94 -10.91 13.24
CA GLU A 66 -4.02 -9.99 12.88
C GLU A 66 -4.61 -10.24 11.48
N GLY A 67 -3.97 -11.09 10.67
CA GLY A 67 -4.41 -11.51 9.34
C GLY A 67 -3.72 -10.77 8.19
N SER A 68 -3.26 -9.53 8.39
CA SER A 68 -2.45 -8.77 7.42
C SER A 68 -1.69 -7.62 8.12
N ALA A 69 -0.65 -7.07 7.50
CA ALA A 69 0.07 -5.89 8.01
C ALA A 69 -0.89 -4.71 8.17
N THR A 70 -1.77 -4.47 7.20
CA THR A 70 -2.79 -3.42 7.25
C THR A 70 -3.74 -3.60 8.45
N GLN A 71 -4.21 -4.83 8.72
CA GLN A 71 -5.04 -5.12 9.89
C GLN A 71 -4.28 -4.92 11.21
N GLN A 72 -2.98 -5.25 11.23
CA GLN A 72 -2.12 -4.97 12.37
C GLN A 72 -1.95 -3.46 12.60
N ALA A 73 -1.70 -2.67 11.55
CA ALA A 73 -1.61 -1.22 11.62
C ALA A 73 -2.91 -0.61 12.16
N GLN A 74 -4.08 -1.04 11.64
CA GLN A 74 -5.39 -0.58 12.11
C GLN A 74 -5.59 -0.89 13.60
N LYS A 75 -5.22 -2.09 14.06
CA LYS A 75 -5.30 -2.49 15.46
C LYS A 75 -4.41 -1.64 16.37
N ILE A 76 -3.18 -1.37 15.94
CA ILE A 76 -2.22 -0.56 16.70
C ILE A 76 -2.70 0.89 16.78
N MET A 77 -3.03 1.50 15.64
CA MET A 77 -3.36 2.92 15.52
C MET A 77 -4.76 3.28 16.07
N GLY A 78 -5.67 2.30 16.13
CA GLY A 78 -7.02 2.45 16.65
C GLY A 78 -8.03 2.97 15.63
N GLU A 79 -9.30 3.00 16.00
CA GLU A 79 -10.43 3.32 15.12
C GLU A 79 -10.46 4.77 14.61
N GLY A 80 -9.73 5.67 15.28
CA GLY A 80 -9.60 7.06 14.86
C GLY A 80 -8.76 7.25 13.59
N VAL A 81 -8.12 6.20 13.08
CA VAL A 81 -7.28 6.23 11.87
C VAL A 81 -7.92 5.40 10.76
N GLN A 82 -7.91 5.92 9.54
CA GLN A 82 -8.37 5.18 8.36
C GLN A 82 -7.18 4.51 7.68
N VAL A 83 -6.90 3.25 8.03
CA VAL A 83 -5.78 2.51 7.44
C VAL A 83 -6.24 1.82 6.15
N VAL A 84 -5.55 2.10 5.04
CA VAL A 84 -5.88 1.64 3.69
C VAL A 84 -4.67 0.92 3.09
N ALA A 85 -4.86 -0.30 2.63
CA ALA A 85 -3.85 -1.05 1.89
C ALA A 85 -3.88 -0.63 0.41
N ALA A 86 -2.73 -0.21 -0.14
CA ALA A 86 -2.55 0.04 -1.57
C ALA A 86 -1.06 0.00 -1.97
N PHE A 87 -0.80 -0.09 -3.29
CA PHE A 87 0.52 -0.02 -3.93
C PHE A 87 1.51 -1.17 -3.68
N GLN A 88 1.12 -2.25 -2.98
CA GLN A 88 2.03 -3.36 -2.64
C GLN A 88 2.52 -4.18 -3.85
N ASN A 89 1.79 -4.11 -4.97
CA ASN A 89 2.03 -4.90 -6.18
C ASN A 89 2.59 -4.09 -7.34
N ILE A 90 3.04 -2.86 -7.09
CA ILE A 90 3.71 -2.01 -8.08
C ILE A 90 5.22 -2.11 -7.87
N SER A 91 5.96 -2.43 -8.95
CA SER A 91 7.42 -2.42 -8.90
C SER A 91 7.93 -0.99 -8.79
N TYR A 92 8.87 -0.74 -7.87
CA TYR A 92 9.58 0.54 -7.77
C TYR A 92 10.26 0.94 -9.09
N GLU A 93 10.76 -0.02 -9.86
CA GLU A 93 11.40 0.24 -11.15
C GLU A 93 10.45 0.92 -12.14
N HIS A 94 9.16 0.56 -12.11
CA HIS A 94 8.13 1.18 -12.95
C HIS A 94 7.74 2.57 -12.46
N LEU A 95 7.93 2.89 -11.18
CA LEU A 95 7.64 4.21 -10.63
C LEU A 95 8.74 5.24 -10.89
N LEU A 96 9.95 4.79 -11.23
CA LEU A 96 11.08 5.65 -11.55
C LEU A 96 11.17 6.05 -13.02
N ASN A 97 10.52 5.29 -13.89
CA ASN A 97 10.56 5.49 -15.33
C ASN A 97 9.18 5.97 -15.81
N ASP A 98 9.14 6.85 -16.81
CA ASP A 98 7.88 7.33 -17.42
C ASP A 98 7.23 6.27 -18.34
N GLU A 99 7.32 4.99 -17.98
CA GLU A 99 6.77 3.88 -18.74
C GLU A 99 5.32 3.58 -18.32
N GLU A 100 4.51 3.09 -19.26
CA GLU A 100 3.14 2.69 -18.96
C GLU A 100 3.15 1.48 -18.02
N VAL A 101 2.63 1.68 -16.80
CA VAL A 101 2.54 0.61 -15.80
C VAL A 101 1.29 -0.21 -16.05
N GLU A 102 1.43 -1.34 -16.75
CA GLU A 102 0.34 -2.31 -16.96
C GLU A 102 0.05 -3.16 -15.71
N CYS A 103 -0.17 -2.51 -14.56
CA CYS A 103 -0.50 -3.16 -13.30
C CYS A 103 -1.61 -2.41 -12.56
N ASP A 104 -2.65 -3.13 -12.16
CA ASP A 104 -3.78 -2.58 -11.41
C ASP A 104 -3.49 -2.59 -9.91
N VAL A 105 -3.86 -1.52 -9.22
CA VAL A 105 -3.75 -1.41 -7.76
C VAL A 105 -5.07 -1.83 -7.12
N LEU A 106 -5.01 -2.74 -6.16
CA LEU A 106 -6.16 -3.07 -5.30
C LEU A 106 -6.11 -2.22 -4.03
N VAL A 107 -7.21 -1.51 -3.75
CA VAL A 107 -7.33 -0.59 -2.61
C VAL A 107 -8.37 -1.12 -1.63
N CYS A 108 -7.97 -1.47 -0.40
CA CYS A 108 -8.88 -2.00 0.62
C CYS A 108 -8.59 -1.44 2.02
N GLY A 109 -9.50 -1.62 2.97
CA GLY A 109 -9.40 -1.03 4.31
C GLY A 109 -10.04 0.36 4.40
N GLY A 110 -9.97 0.99 5.57
CA GLY A 110 -10.66 2.23 5.89
C GLY A 110 -12.19 2.21 5.63
N ASN A 111 -12.80 3.39 5.75
CA ASN A 111 -14.17 3.62 5.28
C ASN A 111 -14.22 3.81 3.76
N LYS A 112 -15.43 4.04 3.22
CA LYS A 112 -15.62 4.17 1.76
C LYS A 112 -14.96 5.43 1.21
N GLU A 113 -15.01 6.50 1.98
CA GLU A 113 -14.51 7.83 1.64
C GLU A 113 -12.97 7.81 1.56
N ALA A 114 -12.31 7.17 2.53
CA ALA A 114 -10.85 7.00 2.53
C ALA A 114 -10.37 6.19 1.32
N ARG A 115 -11.08 5.11 0.96
CA ARG A 115 -10.75 4.34 -0.26
C ARG A 115 -10.91 5.17 -1.53
N GLU A 116 -11.92 6.03 -1.61
CA GLU A 116 -12.10 6.90 -2.79
C GLU A 116 -10.95 7.90 -2.93
N VAL A 117 -10.51 8.51 -1.81
CA VAL A 117 -9.34 9.41 -1.82
C VAL A 117 -8.08 8.66 -2.27
N VAL A 118 -7.85 7.45 -1.77
CA VAL A 118 -6.69 6.64 -2.19
C VAL A 118 -6.80 6.21 -3.65
N LEU A 119 -7.99 5.89 -4.16
CA LEU A 119 -8.20 5.59 -5.58
C LEU A 119 -7.93 6.79 -6.48
N GLN A 120 -8.26 8.01 -6.04
CA GLN A 120 -7.89 9.24 -6.74
C GLN A 120 -6.38 9.41 -6.79
N LEU A 121 -5.66 9.18 -5.68
CA LEU A 121 -4.20 9.20 -5.66
C LEU A 121 -3.57 8.15 -6.58
N VAL A 122 -4.15 6.95 -6.66
CA VAL A 122 -3.73 5.93 -7.64
C VAL A 122 -3.89 6.46 -9.07
N GLY A 123 -5.01 7.10 -9.38
CA GLY A 123 -5.25 7.72 -10.68
C GLY A 123 -4.30 8.89 -11.00
N ASP A 124 -4.01 9.75 -10.02
CA ASP A 124 -3.07 10.86 -10.14
C ASP A 124 -1.63 10.37 -10.40
N ALA A 125 -1.30 9.15 -9.93
CA ALA A 125 -0.05 8.46 -10.23
C ALA A 125 -0.03 7.77 -11.61
N GLY A 126 -1.08 7.93 -12.43
CA GLY A 126 -1.18 7.30 -13.75
C GLY A 126 -1.53 5.82 -13.72
N LEU A 127 -1.98 5.30 -12.58
CA LEU A 127 -2.30 3.89 -12.37
C LEU A 127 -3.81 3.64 -12.39
N VAL A 128 -4.21 2.38 -12.61
CA VAL A 128 -5.61 1.96 -12.52
C VAL A 128 -5.87 1.33 -11.15
N GLY A 129 -6.73 1.97 -10.35
CA GLY A 129 -7.12 1.50 -9.03
C GLY A 129 -8.49 0.83 -8.98
N TRP A 130 -8.64 -0.20 -8.15
CA TRP A 130 -9.91 -0.86 -7.87
C TRP A 130 -10.19 -0.91 -6.39
N ASN A 131 -11.42 -0.56 -6.01
CA ASN A 131 -11.91 -0.75 -4.65
C ASN A 131 -12.06 -2.25 -4.36
N ALA A 132 -11.14 -2.79 -3.57
CA ALA A 132 -11.12 -4.18 -3.14
C ALA A 132 -11.86 -4.40 -1.82
N GLY A 133 -12.57 -3.40 -1.29
CA GLY A 133 -13.49 -3.57 -0.16
C GLY A 133 -12.83 -3.42 1.22
N PRO A 134 -13.32 -4.14 2.24
CA PRO A 134 -12.95 -3.91 3.63
C PRO A 134 -11.54 -4.42 3.97
N VAL A 135 -11.05 -4.13 5.17
CA VAL A 135 -9.64 -4.33 5.57
C VAL A 135 -9.24 -5.81 5.59
N GLU A 136 -10.19 -6.71 5.80
CA GLU A 136 -9.97 -8.16 5.81
C GLU A 136 -9.44 -8.67 4.46
N ASN A 137 -9.75 -7.98 3.36
CA ASN A 137 -9.26 -8.33 2.03
C ASN A 137 -7.78 -7.97 1.82
N ALA A 138 -7.16 -7.20 2.73
CA ALA A 138 -5.74 -6.85 2.64
C ALA A 138 -4.82 -8.07 2.67
N VAL A 139 -5.25 -9.19 3.28
CA VAL A 139 -4.54 -10.47 3.21
C VAL A 139 -4.27 -10.93 1.77
N VAL A 140 -5.19 -10.67 0.85
CA VAL A 140 -5.05 -11.01 -0.57
C VAL A 140 -4.11 -10.01 -1.25
N VAL A 141 -4.33 -8.71 -1.02
CA VAL A 141 -3.55 -7.64 -1.65
C VAL A 141 -2.07 -7.76 -1.27
N GLU A 142 -1.76 -7.92 0.01
CA GLU A 142 -0.40 -8.11 0.51
C GLU A 142 0.17 -9.48 0.09
N GLY A 143 -0.67 -10.52 0.06
CA GLY A 143 -0.26 -11.88 -0.32
C GLY A 143 0.17 -12.00 -1.79
N LEU A 144 -0.43 -11.22 -2.70
CA LEU A 144 -0.09 -11.19 -4.12
C LEU A 144 1.39 -10.92 -4.36
N THR A 145 2.03 -10.07 -3.56
CA THR A 145 3.45 -9.74 -3.72
C THR A 145 4.34 -10.98 -3.64
N SER A 146 4.06 -11.93 -2.73
CA SER A 146 4.81 -13.20 -2.67
C SER A 146 4.65 -14.05 -3.93
N ILE A 147 3.44 -14.03 -4.53
CA ILE A 147 3.15 -14.73 -5.79
C ILE A 147 3.91 -14.09 -6.94
N LEU A 148 3.83 -12.76 -7.06
CA LEU A 148 4.51 -12.00 -8.13
C LEU A 148 6.03 -12.17 -8.06
N ILE A 149 6.65 -12.13 -6.86
CA ILE A 149 8.09 -12.42 -6.68
C ILE A 149 8.41 -13.84 -7.17
N GLY A 150 7.55 -14.82 -6.86
CA GLY A 150 7.70 -16.19 -7.34
C GLY A 150 7.66 -16.30 -8.86
N LEU A 151 6.69 -15.64 -9.50
CA LEU A 151 6.55 -15.59 -10.95
C LEU A 151 7.76 -14.91 -11.61
N ASN A 152 8.20 -13.76 -11.08
CA ASN A 152 9.38 -13.06 -11.58
C ASN A 152 10.60 -13.97 -11.61
N LYS A 153 10.84 -14.69 -10.51
CA LYS A 153 11.95 -15.65 -10.41
C LYS A 153 11.78 -16.82 -11.38
N GLN A 154 10.58 -17.37 -11.50
CA GLN A 154 10.31 -18.54 -12.35
C GLN A 154 10.49 -18.22 -13.84
N TYR A 155 10.04 -17.05 -14.28
CA TYR A 155 10.05 -16.64 -15.69
C TYR A 155 11.23 -15.75 -16.06
N GLY A 156 12.08 -15.37 -15.10
CA GLY A 156 13.28 -14.57 -15.34
C GLY A 156 13.00 -13.13 -15.76
N VAL A 157 11.89 -12.56 -15.27
CA VAL A 157 11.46 -11.18 -15.58
C VAL A 157 11.72 -10.26 -14.37
N PRO A 158 12.02 -8.96 -14.60
CA PRO A 158 12.30 -8.02 -13.51
C PRO A 158 11.06 -7.78 -12.64
N SER A 159 9.88 -7.73 -13.26
CA SER A 159 8.61 -7.50 -12.59
C SER A 159 7.45 -8.17 -13.32
N SER A 160 6.37 -8.40 -12.59
CA SER A 160 5.08 -8.83 -13.10
C SER A 160 3.99 -8.17 -12.26
N GLY A 161 2.78 -8.11 -12.81
CA GLY A 161 1.65 -7.44 -12.19
C GLY A 161 0.36 -8.24 -12.35
N ILE A 162 -0.72 -7.62 -11.91
CA ILE A 162 -2.08 -8.13 -12.12
C ILE A 162 -2.91 -7.12 -12.90
N ARG A 163 -3.91 -7.63 -13.62
CA ARG A 163 -4.89 -6.84 -14.34
C ARG A 163 -6.28 -7.37 -14.03
N ILE A 164 -7.18 -6.51 -13.59
CA ILE A 164 -8.59 -6.84 -13.43
C ILE A 164 -9.25 -6.74 -14.81
N THR A 165 -9.89 -7.83 -15.22
CA THR A 165 -10.53 -7.99 -16.53
C THR A 165 -12.04 -8.05 -16.38
N GLY A 166 -12.78 -7.68 -17.44
CA GLY A 166 -14.25 -7.75 -17.45
C GLY A 166 -14.96 -6.56 -16.80
N ILE A 167 -14.21 -5.57 -16.30
CA ILE A 167 -14.74 -4.29 -15.82
C ILE A 167 -14.22 -3.18 -16.75
N PRO A 168 -15.10 -2.29 -17.29
CA PRO A 168 -14.65 -1.16 -18.11
C PRO A 168 -13.69 -0.25 -17.35
N ARG A 169 -12.56 0.10 -17.98
CA ARG A 169 -11.62 1.08 -17.44
C ARG A 169 -12.12 2.48 -17.74
N LYS A 170 -12.03 3.38 -16.77
CA LYS A 170 -12.27 4.80 -17.03
C LYS A 170 -11.12 5.31 -17.91
N SER A 171 -11.48 5.90 -19.04
CA SER A 171 -10.58 6.55 -20.00
C SER A 171 -10.08 7.89 -19.47
#